data_AF-A0A661GVA7-F1
#
_entry.id   AF-A0A661GVA7-F1
#
_cell.length_a   1.000
_cell.length_b   1.000
_cell.length_c   1.000
_cell.angle_alpha   90.00
_cell.angle_beta   90.00
_cell.angle_gamma   90.00
#
_symmetry.space_group_name_H-M   'P 1'
#
loop_
_entity.id
_entity.type
_entity.pdbx_description
1 polymer ?
#
loop_
_entity_poly.entity_id
_entity_poly.type
_entity_poly.pdbx_seq_one_letter_code
_entity_poly.pdbx_strand_id
1 'polypeptide(L)'
;MPVDRIRGPAAARMRFIADFYSKKYADHRADFLVCKMTLEHIHNTGEFIAALRRAIGERVGTPVFFQVPEATRILRDCAFEDIYYEHCSYFSPGSLARLFRANGFEVLNLSTEYDGQYLTLEARATSASASHKPLPQEMDIELLAGLVRNFPQRLAVKRKEWAARLRDIAGKDRKAVIWGAASKAVALLATLPEAQFLRYGVDINPHKQGHFLPGTGLPVVGPGFLAEYRPDLVVIMNPIYREEIQQDLGRLGLTPEIVTL
;
A
#
# COMPACT_ATOMS: atom_id res chain seq x y z
N MET A 1 -16.59 8.15 -3.15
CA MET A 1 -16.13 7.98 -4.54
C MET A 1 -17.06 8.77 -5.43
N PRO A 2 -16.58 9.64 -6.34
CA PRO A 2 -17.47 10.23 -7.33
C PRO A 2 -18.00 9.09 -8.21
N VAL A 3 -19.32 8.91 -8.22
CA VAL A 3 -20.06 7.90 -9.00
C VAL A 3 -19.71 7.99 -10.49
N ASP A 4 -19.25 9.16 -10.92
CA ASP A 4 -18.90 9.53 -12.30
C ASP A 4 -17.73 8.72 -12.93
N ARG A 5 -16.99 7.94 -12.11
CA ARG A 5 -15.85 7.15 -12.59
C ARG A 5 -16.21 5.74 -13.06
N ILE A 6 -17.40 5.23 -12.74
CA ILE A 6 -17.80 3.88 -13.17
C ILE A 6 -18.75 4.00 -14.36
N ARG A 7 -18.21 3.77 -15.56
CA ARG A 7 -18.97 3.73 -16.81
C ARG A 7 -19.19 2.28 -17.21
N GLY A 8 -20.43 1.94 -17.58
CA GLY A 8 -20.78 0.63 -18.13
C GLY A 8 -21.96 -0.06 -17.45
N PRO A 9 -22.38 -1.24 -17.94
CA PRO A 9 -23.61 -1.91 -17.50
C PRO A 9 -23.64 -2.29 -16.00
N ALA A 10 -22.47 -2.42 -15.36
CA ALA A 10 -22.38 -2.70 -13.94
C ALA A 10 -22.86 -1.53 -13.07
N ALA A 11 -22.72 -0.28 -13.53
CA ALA A 11 -23.03 0.91 -12.73
C ALA A 11 -24.50 0.92 -12.26
N ALA A 12 -25.44 0.45 -13.10
CA ALA A 12 -26.86 0.35 -12.77
C ALA A 12 -27.18 -0.68 -11.66
N ARG A 13 -26.21 -1.57 -11.34
CA ARG A 13 -26.34 -2.61 -10.30
C ARG A 13 -25.47 -2.33 -9.08
N MET A 14 -24.88 -1.14 -9.00
CA MET A 14 -24.01 -0.74 -7.90
C MET A 14 -24.72 0.21 -6.94
N ARG A 15 -24.57 -0.05 -5.66
CA ARG A 15 -24.97 0.87 -4.59
C ARG A 15 -23.73 1.34 -3.84
N PHE A 16 -23.48 2.64 -3.86
CA PHE A 16 -22.45 3.25 -3.03
C PHE A 16 -23.05 3.74 -1.73
N ILE A 17 -22.40 3.38 -0.62
CA ILE A 17 -22.76 3.86 0.71
C ILE A 17 -21.55 4.62 1.23
N ALA A 18 -21.64 5.95 1.24
CA ALA A 18 -20.55 6.83 1.67
C ALA A 18 -20.58 6.97 3.20
N ASP A 19 -20.14 5.92 3.89
CA ASP A 19 -20.23 5.84 5.35
C ASP A 19 -19.26 4.78 5.90
N PHE A 20 -18.94 4.85 7.20
CA PHE A 20 -18.14 3.83 7.87
C PHE A 20 -18.94 2.55 8.03
N TYR A 21 -18.32 1.39 7.77
CA TYR A 21 -18.97 0.12 8.04
C TYR A 21 -19.17 -0.06 9.55
N SER A 22 -20.41 -0.34 9.96
CA SER A 22 -20.76 -0.61 11.36
C SER A 22 -21.94 -1.57 11.43
N LYS A 23 -22.43 -1.85 12.65
CA LYS A 23 -23.58 -2.75 12.88
C LYS A 23 -24.84 -2.33 12.11
N LYS A 24 -24.95 -1.07 11.67
CA LYS A 24 -26.07 -0.59 10.85
C LYS A 24 -26.24 -1.34 9.53
N TYR A 25 -25.19 -2.03 9.07
CA TYR A 25 -25.17 -2.78 7.82
C TYR A 25 -25.21 -4.29 8.03
N ALA A 26 -25.38 -4.77 9.27
CA ALA A 26 -25.35 -6.20 9.57
C ALA A 26 -26.44 -7.01 8.85
N ASP A 27 -27.57 -6.37 8.53
CA ASP A 27 -28.68 -7.01 7.83
C ASP A 27 -28.47 -7.09 6.31
N HIS A 28 -27.44 -6.43 5.78
CA HIS A 28 -27.05 -6.59 4.37
C HIS A 28 -26.44 -7.97 4.17
N ARG A 29 -27.21 -8.86 3.54
CA ARG A 29 -26.73 -10.17 3.13
C ARG A 29 -25.80 -10.03 1.92
N ALA A 30 -24.66 -10.71 2.00
CA ALA A 30 -23.70 -10.81 0.92
C ALA A 30 -23.30 -12.27 0.74
N ASP A 31 -23.29 -12.74 -0.51
CA ASP A 31 -22.79 -14.08 -0.87
C ASP A 31 -21.26 -14.12 -0.94
N PHE A 32 -20.61 -12.95 -1.00
CA PHE A 32 -19.16 -12.78 -1.02
C PHE A 32 -18.78 -11.41 -0.42
N LEU A 33 -17.78 -11.38 0.44
CA LEU A 33 -17.25 -10.15 1.03
C LEU A 33 -15.83 -9.89 0.52
N VAL A 34 -15.57 -8.66 0.09
CA VAL A 34 -14.26 -8.23 -0.41
C VAL A 34 -13.80 -7.01 0.37
N CYS A 35 -12.57 -7.05 0.85
CA CYS A 35 -11.89 -5.91 1.45
C CYS A 35 -10.50 -5.78 0.82
N LYS A 36 -10.28 -4.74 0.02
CA LYS A 36 -8.99 -4.50 -0.63
C LYS A 36 -8.44 -3.17 -0.17
N MET A 37 -7.19 -3.15 0.28
CA MET A 37 -6.46 -1.92 0.62
C MET A 37 -7.27 -1.04 1.58
N THR A 38 -7.70 -1.61 2.69
CA THR A 38 -8.66 -0.97 3.64
C THR A 38 -8.44 -1.46 5.07
N LEU A 39 -8.21 -2.76 5.29
CA LEU A 39 -8.09 -3.30 6.65
C LEU A 39 -6.90 -2.69 7.44
N GLU A 40 -5.80 -2.38 6.76
CA GLU A 40 -4.62 -1.69 7.29
C GLU A 40 -4.92 -0.27 7.81
N HIS A 41 -6.01 0.33 7.33
CA HIS A 41 -6.47 1.66 7.74
C HIS A 41 -7.44 1.63 8.93
N ILE A 42 -7.78 0.44 9.44
CA ILE A 42 -8.72 0.27 10.55
C ILE A 42 -7.92 0.02 11.83
N HIS A 43 -8.17 0.80 12.89
CA HIS A 43 -7.46 0.63 14.17
C HIS A 43 -7.82 -0.69 14.88
N ASN A 44 -9.10 -0.93 15.15
CA ASN A 44 -9.54 -2.15 15.86
C ASN A 44 -9.91 -3.25 14.86
N THR A 45 -8.88 -3.85 14.26
CA THR A 45 -9.05 -4.87 13.21
C THR A 45 -9.70 -6.15 13.74
N GLY A 46 -9.41 -6.54 14.99
CA GLY A 46 -10.09 -7.64 15.69
C GLY A 46 -11.60 -7.47 15.69
N GLU A 47 -12.08 -6.35 16.23
CA GLU A 47 -13.53 -6.09 16.31
C GLU A 47 -14.15 -5.89 14.93
N PHE A 48 -13.42 -5.33 13.96
CA PHE A 48 -13.92 -5.21 12.58
C PHE A 48 -14.17 -6.58 11.95
N ILE A 49 -13.21 -7.52 12.03
CA ILE A 49 -13.38 -8.88 11.52
C ILE A 49 -14.47 -9.63 12.30
N ALA A 50 -14.55 -9.45 13.62
CA ALA A 50 -15.63 -10.01 14.44
C ALA A 50 -17.01 -9.47 14.02
N ALA A 51 -17.11 -8.18 13.72
CA ALA A 51 -18.35 -7.55 13.25
C ALA A 51 -18.79 -8.10 11.89
N LEU A 52 -17.85 -8.33 10.96
CA LEU A 52 -18.13 -9.01 9.70
C LEU A 52 -18.62 -10.43 9.94
N ARG A 53 -17.96 -11.19 10.84
CA ARG A 53 -18.40 -12.55 11.18
C ARG A 53 -19.83 -12.57 11.72
N ARG A 54 -20.19 -11.62 12.59
CA ARG A 54 -21.55 -11.50 13.14
C ARG A 54 -22.57 -11.13 12.07
N ALA A 55 -22.24 -10.24 11.15
CA ALA A 55 -23.11 -9.87 10.02
C ALA A 55 -23.37 -11.06 9.06
N ILE A 56 -22.37 -11.95 8.88
CA ILE A 56 -22.55 -13.21 8.14
C ILE A 56 -23.56 -14.12 8.86
N GLY A 57 -23.54 -14.15 10.20
CA GLY A 57 -24.48 -14.92 11.02
C GLY A 57 -24.35 -16.43 10.78
N GLU A 58 -25.48 -17.09 10.57
CA GLU A 58 -25.56 -18.55 10.39
C GLU A 58 -25.09 -19.03 9.01
N ARG A 59 -24.74 -18.12 8.09
CA ARG A 59 -24.28 -18.44 6.73
C ARG A 59 -22.81 -18.89 6.74
N VAL A 60 -22.52 -19.97 7.45
CA VAL A 60 -21.21 -20.66 7.36
C VAL A 60 -20.91 -21.03 5.90
N GLY A 61 -19.63 -21.02 5.54
CA GLY A 61 -19.19 -21.20 4.17
C GLY A 61 -19.16 -19.93 3.32
N THR A 62 -19.72 -18.79 3.79
CA THR A 62 -19.66 -17.51 3.06
C THR A 62 -18.20 -17.12 2.81
N PRO A 63 -17.76 -16.99 1.54
CA PRO A 63 -16.40 -16.62 1.20
C PRO A 63 -16.10 -15.16 1.52
N VAL A 64 -14.87 -14.90 1.93
CA VAL A 64 -14.31 -13.58 2.13
C VAL A 64 -12.93 -13.49 1.49
N PHE A 65 -12.64 -12.35 0.87
CA PHE A 65 -11.33 -12.05 0.28
C PHE A 65 -10.78 -10.74 0.86
N PHE A 66 -9.54 -10.80 1.34
CA PHE A 66 -8.83 -9.66 1.88
C PHE A 66 -7.51 -9.45 1.16
N GLN A 67 -7.19 -8.19 0.86
CA GLN A 67 -5.89 -7.78 0.34
C GLN A 67 -5.36 -6.60 1.15
N VAL A 68 -4.16 -6.72 1.69
CA VAL A 68 -3.48 -5.72 2.53
C VAL A 68 -1.98 -5.64 2.19
N PRO A 69 -1.28 -4.54 2.49
CA PRO A 69 0.17 -4.47 2.40
C PRO A 69 0.87 -5.61 3.16
N GLU A 70 1.90 -6.17 2.55
CA GLU A 70 2.77 -7.19 3.15
C GLU A 70 3.83 -6.48 4.01
N ALA A 71 3.77 -6.67 5.34
CA ALA A 71 4.62 -5.95 6.27
C ALA A 71 6.03 -6.54 6.45
N THR A 72 6.24 -7.82 6.16
CA THR A 72 7.58 -8.41 6.30
C THR A 72 8.57 -7.87 5.27
N ARG A 73 8.10 -7.44 4.09
CA ARG A 73 8.79 -6.70 3.05
C ARG A 73 9.27 -5.36 3.59
N ILE A 74 8.40 -4.62 4.29
CA ILE A 74 8.78 -3.36 4.94
C ILE A 74 9.97 -3.59 5.88
N LEU A 75 9.91 -4.63 6.71
CA LEU A 75 10.95 -4.93 7.68
C LEU A 75 12.24 -5.46 7.02
N ARG A 76 12.12 -6.31 5.99
CA ARG A 76 13.23 -6.95 5.29
C ARG A 76 13.98 -5.95 4.41
N ASP A 77 13.24 -5.22 3.60
CA ASP A 77 13.76 -4.37 2.52
C ASP A 77 13.91 -2.90 2.97
N CYS A 78 13.53 -2.61 4.23
CA CYS A 78 13.46 -1.27 4.78
C CYS A 78 12.66 -0.31 3.88
N ALA A 79 11.49 -0.76 3.41
CA ALA A 79 10.55 0.06 2.62
C ALA A 79 9.83 1.07 3.54
N PHE A 80 10.59 2.02 4.10
CA PHE A 80 10.10 2.98 5.09
C PHE A 80 9.01 3.90 4.53
N GLU A 81 8.97 4.07 3.20
CA GLU A 81 7.93 4.77 2.48
C GLU A 81 6.54 4.12 2.59
N ASP A 82 6.46 2.85 3.00
CA ASP A 82 5.19 2.18 3.31
C ASP A 82 4.71 2.41 4.75
N ILE A 83 5.48 3.15 5.56
CA ILE A 83 5.12 3.53 6.93
C ILE A 83 4.60 4.96 6.96
N TYR A 84 3.28 5.13 7.07
CA TYR A 84 2.63 6.44 7.13
C TYR A 84 1.30 6.41 7.89
N TYR A 85 0.80 7.59 8.24
CA TYR A 85 -0.27 7.77 9.24
C TYR A 85 -1.59 7.06 8.91
N GLU A 86 -1.90 6.85 7.63
CA GLU A 86 -3.12 6.15 7.21
C GLU A 86 -3.04 4.65 7.52
N HIS A 87 -1.84 4.06 7.51
CA HIS A 87 -1.60 2.66 7.86
C HIS A 87 -1.49 2.50 9.38
N CYS A 88 -2.62 2.14 9.99
CA CYS A 88 -2.74 1.90 11.43
C CYS A 88 -2.24 0.51 11.83
N SER A 89 -2.30 -0.46 10.91
CA SER A 89 -1.93 -1.86 11.14
C SER A 89 -1.02 -2.38 10.01
N TYR A 90 0.00 -3.16 10.38
CA TYR A 90 0.95 -3.76 9.45
C TYR A 90 0.87 -5.29 9.57
N PHE A 91 0.44 -5.96 8.50
CA PHE A 91 0.15 -7.39 8.52
C PHE A 91 1.31 -8.22 7.96
N SER A 92 1.82 -9.15 8.77
CA SER A 92 2.53 -10.33 8.28
C SER A 92 1.55 -11.46 7.92
N PRO A 93 1.95 -12.45 7.09
CA PRO A 93 1.10 -13.59 6.77
C PRO A 93 0.50 -14.25 8.02
N GLY A 94 1.34 -14.46 9.04
CA GLY A 94 0.92 -15.03 10.32
C GLY A 94 -0.08 -14.17 11.09
N SER A 95 0.16 -12.87 11.19
CA SER A 95 -0.77 -11.97 11.91
C SER A 95 -2.14 -11.92 11.26
N LEU A 96 -2.20 -11.88 9.92
CA LEU A 96 -3.45 -11.84 9.16
C LEU A 96 -4.20 -13.18 9.27
N ALA A 97 -3.52 -14.31 9.06
CA ALA A 97 -4.13 -15.63 9.21
C ALA A 97 -4.67 -15.88 10.62
N ARG A 98 -3.91 -15.48 11.65
CA ARG A 98 -4.34 -15.62 13.06
C ARG A 98 -5.53 -14.72 13.38
N LEU A 99 -5.54 -13.48 12.88
CA LEU A 99 -6.69 -12.58 13.03
C LEU A 99 -7.98 -13.21 12.50
N PHE A 100 -7.96 -13.81 11.31
CA PHE A 100 -9.14 -14.45 10.73
C PHE A 100 -9.58 -15.69 11.50
N ARG A 101 -8.63 -16.59 11.82
CA ARG A 101 -8.91 -17.82 12.58
C ARG A 101 -9.49 -17.52 13.96
N ALA A 102 -8.96 -16.51 14.65
CA ALA A 102 -9.45 -16.08 15.95
C ALA A 102 -10.87 -15.48 15.90
N ASN A 103 -11.35 -15.07 14.72
CA ASN A 103 -12.65 -14.42 14.54
C ASN A 103 -13.65 -15.27 13.74
N GLY A 104 -13.52 -16.60 13.80
CA GLY A 104 -14.51 -17.52 13.25
C GLY A 104 -14.43 -17.70 11.73
N PHE A 105 -13.24 -17.61 11.16
CA PHE A 105 -12.98 -17.91 9.76
C PHE A 105 -11.99 -19.06 9.59
N GLU A 106 -12.24 -19.90 8.58
CA GLU A 106 -11.29 -20.88 8.08
C GLU A 106 -10.52 -20.25 6.92
N VAL A 107 -9.19 -20.17 7.03
CA VAL A 107 -8.33 -19.64 5.97
C VAL A 107 -8.08 -20.75 4.95
N LEU A 108 -8.48 -20.51 3.71
CA LEU A 108 -8.38 -21.45 2.58
C LEU A 108 -7.10 -21.23 1.79
N ASN A 109 -6.75 -19.96 1.56
CA ASN A 109 -5.54 -19.57 0.85
C ASN A 109 -4.92 -18.33 1.48
N LEU A 110 -3.59 -18.28 1.47
CA LEU A 110 -2.78 -17.15 1.89
C LEU A 110 -1.60 -17.05 0.93
N SER A 111 -1.54 -15.97 0.16
CA SER A 111 -0.49 -15.74 -0.83
C SER A 111 0.06 -14.31 -0.74
N THR A 112 1.17 -14.09 -1.42
CA THR A 112 1.71 -12.77 -1.72
C THR A 112 1.55 -12.47 -3.21
N GLU A 113 1.00 -11.32 -3.55
CA GLU A 113 0.76 -10.87 -4.92
C GLU A 113 1.49 -9.56 -5.20
N TYR A 114 1.50 -9.14 -6.48
CA TYR A 114 2.10 -7.89 -6.95
C TYR A 114 3.57 -7.76 -6.51
N ASP A 115 4.39 -8.73 -6.92
CA ASP A 115 5.83 -8.77 -6.61
C ASP A 115 6.10 -8.69 -5.08
N GLY A 116 5.28 -9.42 -4.32
CA GLY A 116 5.40 -9.50 -2.87
C GLY A 116 4.96 -8.25 -2.11
N GLN A 117 4.27 -7.30 -2.74
CA GLN A 117 3.80 -6.08 -2.05
C GLN A 117 2.55 -6.28 -1.20
N TYR A 118 1.69 -7.23 -1.57
CA TYR A 118 0.41 -7.40 -0.91
C TYR A 118 0.21 -8.85 -0.48
N LEU A 119 -0.33 -9.03 0.72
CA LEU A 119 -0.93 -10.29 1.13
C LEU A 119 -2.32 -10.40 0.53
N THR A 120 -2.68 -11.58 0.06
CA THR A 120 -4.07 -11.94 -0.18
C THR A 120 -4.48 -13.10 0.70
N LEU A 121 -5.69 -13.01 1.24
CA LEU A 121 -6.28 -14.03 2.10
C LEU A 121 -7.66 -14.37 1.57
N GLU A 122 -7.85 -15.64 1.24
CA GLU A 122 -9.15 -16.24 0.98
C GLU A 122 -9.55 -17.05 2.20
N ALA A 123 -10.75 -16.80 2.71
CA ALA A 123 -11.29 -17.51 3.84
C ALA A 123 -12.79 -17.73 3.68
N ARG A 124 -13.35 -18.57 4.54
CA ARG A 124 -14.81 -18.72 4.65
C ARG A 124 -15.24 -18.66 6.11
N ALA A 125 -16.43 -18.12 6.35
CA ALA A 125 -17.02 -18.14 7.69
C ALA A 125 -17.18 -19.60 8.16
N THR A 126 -16.82 -19.87 9.41
CA THR A 126 -16.95 -21.21 10.00
C THR A 126 -17.57 -21.13 11.39
N SER A 127 -18.10 -22.26 11.87
CA SER A 127 -18.50 -22.50 13.25
C SER A 127 -17.49 -23.38 14.00
N ALA A 128 -16.48 -23.89 13.30
CA ALA A 128 -15.39 -24.66 13.92
C ALA A 128 -14.60 -23.79 14.90
N SER A 129 -14.02 -24.43 15.91
CA SER A 129 -13.05 -23.77 16.79
C SER A 129 -11.87 -23.25 15.97
N ALA A 130 -11.25 -22.17 16.45
CA ALA A 130 -10.09 -21.60 15.79
C ALA A 130 -8.99 -22.67 15.64
N SER A 131 -8.58 -22.94 14.41
CA SER A 131 -7.41 -23.79 14.17
C SER A 131 -6.17 -23.05 14.65
N HIS A 132 -5.43 -23.66 15.59
CA HIS A 132 -4.15 -23.12 16.05
C HIS A 132 -2.97 -23.55 15.18
N LYS A 133 -3.18 -24.45 14.22
CA LYS A 133 -2.11 -24.93 13.34
C LYS A 133 -1.66 -23.81 12.41
N PRO A 134 -0.37 -23.42 12.38
CA PRO A 134 0.10 -22.40 11.45
C PRO A 134 0.00 -22.90 10.01
N LEU A 135 -0.32 -21.99 9.08
CA LEU A 135 -0.22 -22.24 7.64
C LEU A 135 1.25 -22.23 7.21
N PRO A 136 1.62 -22.95 6.13
CA PRO A 136 3.00 -22.96 5.61
C PRO A 136 3.57 -21.57 5.30
N GLN A 137 2.72 -20.62 4.93
CA GLN A 137 3.09 -19.26 4.57
C GLN A 137 3.30 -18.36 5.80
N GLU A 138 2.92 -18.81 7.00
CA GLU A 138 3.16 -18.05 8.23
C GLU A 138 4.65 -18.05 8.56
N MET A 139 5.27 -16.87 8.48
CA MET A 139 6.65 -16.69 8.92
C MET A 139 6.82 -17.09 10.39
N ASP A 140 7.91 -17.79 10.68
CA ASP A 140 8.32 -18.11 12.05
C ASP A 140 8.42 -16.84 12.91
N ILE A 141 7.93 -16.92 14.14
CA ILE A 141 7.80 -15.75 15.01
C ILE A 141 9.16 -15.20 15.46
N GLU A 142 10.16 -16.06 15.63
CA GLU A 142 11.51 -15.63 16.02
C GLU A 142 12.23 -14.96 14.86
N LEU A 143 12.03 -15.45 13.63
CA LEU A 143 12.52 -14.78 12.43
C LEU A 143 11.89 -13.38 12.27
N LEU A 144 10.57 -13.26 12.43
CA LEU A 144 9.88 -11.97 12.39
C LEU A 144 10.38 -11.03 13.49
N ALA A 145 10.52 -11.53 14.72
CA ALA A 145 11.07 -10.76 15.83
C ALA A 145 12.50 -10.29 15.55
N GLY A 146 13.33 -11.14 14.93
CA GLY A 146 14.67 -10.77 14.46
C GLY A 146 14.66 -9.67 13.41
N LEU A 147 13.73 -9.71 12.45
CA LEU A 147 13.57 -8.64 11.46
C LEU A 147 13.22 -7.31 12.14
N VAL A 148 12.29 -7.31 13.09
CA VAL A 148 11.90 -6.12 13.87
C VAL A 148 13.07 -5.58 14.68
N ARG A 149 13.76 -6.44 15.45
CA ARG A 149 14.90 -6.03 16.29
C ARG A 149 16.02 -5.35 15.50
N ASN A 150 16.30 -5.85 14.30
CA ASN A 150 17.38 -5.36 13.44
C ASN A 150 16.96 -4.26 12.46
N PHE A 151 15.66 -3.94 12.38
CA PHE A 151 15.13 -2.95 11.45
C PHE A 151 15.73 -1.55 11.64
N PRO A 152 15.87 -0.99 12.86
CA PRO A 152 16.41 0.35 13.03
C PRO A 152 17.83 0.52 12.46
N GLN A 153 18.69 -0.47 12.63
CA GLN A 153 20.07 -0.45 12.15
C GLN A 153 20.12 -0.53 10.62
N ARG A 154 19.36 -1.46 10.01
CA ARG A 154 19.26 -1.57 8.55
C ARG A 154 18.65 -0.31 7.93
N LEU A 155 17.61 0.25 8.56
CA LEU A 155 16.99 1.50 8.12
C LEU A 155 17.97 2.66 8.19
N ALA A 156 18.80 2.76 9.22
CA ALA A 156 19.82 3.81 9.32
C ALA A 156 20.84 3.73 8.17
N VAL A 157 21.23 2.53 7.73
CA VAL A 157 22.09 2.33 6.57
C VAL A 157 21.38 2.80 5.30
N LYS A 158 20.16 2.29 5.02
CA LYS A 158 19.39 2.68 3.83
C LYS A 158 19.12 4.19 3.77
N ARG A 159 18.82 4.83 4.91
CA ARG A 159 18.65 6.29 4.99
C ARG A 159 19.94 7.05 4.64
N LYS A 160 21.11 6.58 5.12
CA LYS A 160 22.40 7.19 4.76
C LYS A 160 22.70 7.07 3.26
N GLU A 161 22.40 5.93 2.66
CA GLU A 161 22.56 5.71 1.21
C GLU A 161 21.69 6.67 0.40
N TRP A 162 20.41 6.80 0.75
CA TRP A 162 19.50 7.74 0.09
C TRP A 162 19.91 9.20 0.30
N ALA A 163 20.30 9.58 1.51
CA ALA A 163 20.79 10.93 1.81
C ALA A 163 22.06 11.26 1.01
N ALA A 164 22.99 10.31 0.88
CA ALA A 164 24.18 10.48 0.05
C ALA A 164 23.82 10.67 -1.43
N ARG A 165 22.92 9.84 -1.97
CA ARG A 165 22.46 9.94 -3.36
C ARG A 165 21.80 11.29 -3.64
N LEU A 166 20.86 11.73 -2.79
CA LEU A 166 20.14 12.99 -3.00
C LEU A 166 21.08 14.21 -2.87
N ARG A 167 22.09 14.16 -1.99
CA ARG A 167 23.14 15.19 -1.93
C ARG A 167 24.04 15.20 -3.14
N ASP A 168 24.38 14.04 -3.71
CA ASP A 168 25.18 13.97 -4.95
C ASP A 168 24.45 14.61 -6.13
N ILE A 169 23.14 14.35 -6.25
CA ILE A 169 22.28 15.00 -7.25
C ILE A 169 22.31 16.52 -7.08
N ALA A 170 22.11 17.00 -5.85
CA ALA A 170 22.12 18.42 -5.55
C ALA A 170 23.49 19.07 -5.81
N GLY A 171 24.58 18.41 -5.40
CA GLY A 171 25.95 18.93 -5.57
C GLY A 171 26.44 18.98 -7.02
N LYS A 172 25.74 18.30 -7.93
CA LYS A 172 26.02 18.32 -9.39
C LYS A 172 25.02 19.18 -10.16
N ASP A 173 24.18 19.96 -9.48
CA ASP A 173 23.08 20.73 -10.07
C ASP A 173 22.15 19.91 -10.99
N ARG A 174 22.02 18.60 -10.71
CA ARG A 174 21.15 17.68 -11.46
C ARG A 174 19.70 17.86 -11.01
N LYS A 175 18.78 17.79 -11.97
CA LYS A 175 17.33 17.90 -11.75
C LYS A 175 16.75 16.55 -11.35
N ALA A 176 16.06 16.49 -10.21
CA ALA A 176 15.38 15.28 -9.77
C ALA A 176 13.89 15.49 -9.48
N VAL A 177 13.10 14.45 -9.74
CA VAL A 177 11.65 14.40 -9.47
C VAL A 177 11.28 13.07 -8.82
N ILE A 178 10.13 13.07 -8.15
CA ILE A 178 9.50 11.86 -7.59
C ILE A 178 8.25 11.51 -8.40
N TRP A 179 8.15 10.28 -8.90
CA TRP A 179 7.00 9.80 -9.65
C TRP A 179 6.11 8.93 -8.77
N GLY A 180 4.85 9.37 -8.63
CA GLY A 180 3.87 8.83 -7.68
C GLY A 180 3.66 9.77 -6.50
N ALA A 181 3.02 10.92 -6.71
CA ALA A 181 2.76 11.93 -5.68
C ALA A 181 1.59 11.54 -4.75
N ALA A 182 1.78 10.49 -3.95
CA ALA A 182 0.81 9.95 -2.99
C ALA A 182 1.44 9.72 -1.60
N SER A 183 0.77 8.98 -0.72
CA SER A 183 1.17 8.79 0.67
C SER A 183 2.59 8.22 0.84
N LYS A 184 3.06 7.33 -0.05
CA LYS A 184 4.47 6.87 -0.04
C LYS A 184 5.46 8.02 -0.29
N ALA A 185 5.15 8.94 -1.21
CA ALA A 185 6.02 10.09 -1.47
C ALA A 185 6.07 11.01 -0.25
N VAL A 186 4.93 11.23 0.41
CA VAL A 186 4.85 12.00 1.65
C VAL A 186 5.71 11.36 2.74
N ALA A 187 5.63 10.04 2.91
CA ALA A 187 6.44 9.30 3.87
C ALA A 187 7.94 9.45 3.60
N LEU A 188 8.35 9.35 2.32
CA LEU A 188 9.75 9.57 1.93
C LEU A 188 10.23 10.98 2.26
N LEU A 189 9.45 11.98 1.83
CA LEU A 189 9.76 13.39 2.02
C LEU A 189 9.83 13.78 3.50
N ALA A 190 8.99 13.18 4.34
CA ALA A 190 9.01 13.38 5.79
C ALA A 190 10.21 12.67 6.47
N THR A 191 10.67 11.55 5.92
CA THR A 191 11.74 10.72 6.52
C THR A 191 13.15 11.19 6.14
N LEU A 192 13.31 11.78 4.95
CA LEU A 192 14.59 12.20 4.40
C LEU A 192 14.61 13.74 4.20
N PRO A 193 15.30 14.50 5.05
CA PRO A 193 15.46 15.94 4.87
C PRO A 193 16.06 16.33 3.50
N GLU A 194 16.94 15.49 2.95
CA GLU A 194 17.55 15.66 1.64
C GLU A 194 16.55 15.53 0.49
N ALA A 195 15.36 14.99 0.73
CA ALA A 195 14.31 14.90 -0.29
C ALA A 195 13.78 16.28 -0.72
N GLN A 196 14.15 17.37 -0.03
CA GLN A 196 13.94 18.74 -0.49
C GLN A 196 14.62 19.06 -1.85
N PHE A 197 15.59 18.24 -2.28
CA PHE A 197 16.23 18.35 -3.59
C PHE A 197 15.35 17.83 -4.74
N LEU A 198 14.33 17.02 -4.43
CA LEU A 198 13.29 16.66 -5.39
C LEU A 198 12.40 17.89 -5.58
N ARG A 199 12.27 18.39 -6.81
CA ARG A 199 11.60 19.68 -7.08
C ARG A 199 10.14 19.56 -7.45
N TYR A 200 9.71 18.39 -7.90
CA TYR A 200 8.34 18.13 -8.32
C TYR A 200 7.92 16.69 -8.01
N GLY A 201 6.65 16.54 -7.61
CA GLY A 201 5.95 15.26 -7.65
C GLY A 201 5.25 15.10 -8.99
N VAL A 202 5.44 13.96 -9.65
CA VAL A 202 4.79 13.63 -10.93
C VAL A 202 3.66 12.65 -10.64
N ASP A 203 2.46 12.94 -11.14
CA ASP A 203 1.32 12.02 -11.01
C ASP A 203 0.44 12.06 -12.26
N ILE A 204 0.08 10.87 -12.75
CA ILE A 204 -0.77 10.71 -13.94
C ILE A 204 -2.21 11.13 -13.68
N ASN A 205 -2.65 11.17 -12.42
CA ASN A 205 -4.00 11.57 -12.05
C ASN A 205 -4.17 13.09 -12.20
N PRO A 206 -4.97 13.58 -13.17
CA PRO A 206 -5.12 15.01 -13.42
C PRO A 206 -5.71 15.76 -12.22
N HIS A 207 -6.47 15.08 -11.35
CA HIS A 207 -7.04 15.71 -10.17
C HIS A 207 -6.01 16.06 -9.09
N LYS A 208 -4.82 15.48 -9.14
CA LYS A 208 -3.72 15.83 -8.23
C LYS A 208 -2.83 16.95 -8.79
N GLN A 209 -2.82 17.14 -10.10
CA GLN A 209 -1.97 18.12 -10.76
C GLN A 209 -2.40 19.54 -10.35
N GLY A 210 -1.42 20.44 -10.24
CA GLY A 210 -1.65 21.81 -9.75
C GLY A 210 -1.85 21.93 -8.24
N HIS A 211 -1.83 20.81 -7.51
CA HIS A 211 -1.82 20.79 -6.05
C HIS A 211 -0.40 20.55 -5.51
N PHE A 212 -0.28 20.38 -4.20
CA PHE A 212 0.99 20.19 -3.51
C PHE A 212 0.95 18.98 -2.60
N LEU A 213 2.08 18.29 -2.43
CA LEU A 213 2.20 17.22 -1.45
C LEU A 213 2.11 17.79 -0.02
N PRO A 214 1.31 17.17 0.87
CA PRO A 214 1.18 17.63 2.24
C PRO A 214 2.52 17.51 2.98
N GLY A 215 2.72 18.41 3.96
CA GLY A 215 3.94 18.48 4.77
C GLY A 215 5.09 19.25 4.11
N THR A 216 5.39 19.01 2.84
CA THR A 216 6.52 19.67 2.15
C THR A 216 6.12 20.80 1.21
N GLY A 217 4.87 20.82 0.74
CA GLY A 217 4.45 21.77 -0.29
C GLY A 217 5.10 21.49 -1.65
N LEU A 218 5.54 20.26 -1.91
CA LEU A 218 6.15 19.90 -3.20
C LEU A 218 5.08 19.98 -4.31
N PRO A 219 5.26 20.78 -5.38
CA PRO A 219 4.25 20.91 -6.43
C PRO A 219 4.04 19.59 -7.18
N VAL A 220 2.78 19.28 -7.49
CA VAL A 220 2.39 18.10 -8.25
C VAL A 220 2.09 18.48 -9.69
N VAL A 221 2.81 17.86 -10.62
CA VAL A 221 2.75 18.10 -12.07
C VAL A 221 2.36 16.83 -12.81
N GLY A 222 1.86 17.00 -14.04
CA GLY A 222 1.61 15.87 -14.93
C GLY A 222 2.88 15.42 -15.67
N PRO A 223 2.92 14.20 -16.22
CA PRO A 223 4.07 13.69 -16.98
C PRO A 223 4.53 14.63 -18.11
N GLY A 224 3.60 15.28 -18.80
CA GLY A 224 3.91 16.18 -19.93
C GLY A 224 4.83 17.35 -19.56
N PHE A 225 4.81 17.81 -18.30
CA PHE A 225 5.73 18.84 -17.80
C PHE A 225 7.21 18.43 -17.91
N LEU A 226 7.49 17.13 -17.85
CA LEU A 226 8.86 16.61 -17.89
C LEU A 226 9.54 16.81 -19.25
N ALA A 227 8.78 16.98 -20.34
CA ALA A 227 9.34 17.22 -21.67
C ALA A 227 10.20 18.51 -21.71
N GLU A 228 9.75 19.54 -20.98
CA GLU A 228 10.47 20.80 -20.83
C GLU A 228 11.44 20.77 -19.65
N TYR A 229 11.01 20.24 -18.49
CA TYR A 229 11.85 20.22 -17.29
C TYR A 229 13.11 19.37 -17.46
N ARG A 230 13.01 18.26 -18.21
CA ARG A 230 14.07 17.27 -18.52
C ARG A 230 14.85 16.84 -17.27
N PRO A 231 14.25 16.04 -16.36
CA PRO A 231 14.96 15.59 -15.16
C PRO A 231 16.13 14.68 -15.51
N ASP A 232 17.18 14.73 -14.70
CA ASP A 232 18.33 13.81 -14.75
C ASP A 232 18.09 12.55 -13.92
N LEU A 233 17.20 12.61 -12.92
CA LEU A 233 16.80 11.52 -12.03
C LEU A 233 15.28 11.48 -11.84
N VAL A 234 14.71 10.30 -11.96
CA VAL A 234 13.32 10.00 -11.59
C VAL A 234 13.31 8.94 -10.50
N VAL A 235 12.81 9.30 -9.32
CA VAL A 235 12.57 8.39 -8.19
C VAL A 235 11.16 7.85 -8.30
N ILE A 236 11.00 6.58 -8.64
CA ILE A 236 9.70 5.91 -8.78
C ILE A 236 9.28 5.31 -7.43
N MET A 237 8.11 5.72 -6.94
CA MET A 237 7.62 5.31 -5.61
C MET A 237 7.07 3.89 -5.53
N ASN A 238 6.85 3.23 -6.66
CA ASN A 238 6.42 1.84 -6.68
C ASN A 238 7.07 1.09 -7.85
N PRO A 239 7.92 0.09 -7.58
CA PRO A 239 8.69 -0.61 -8.62
C PRO A 239 7.82 -1.37 -9.63
N ILE A 240 6.58 -1.72 -9.29
CA ILE A 240 5.65 -2.39 -10.22
C ILE A 240 5.43 -1.55 -11.49
N TYR A 241 5.41 -0.23 -11.35
CA TYR A 241 5.16 0.69 -12.47
C TYR A 241 6.44 1.12 -13.17
N ARG A 242 7.61 0.54 -12.84
CA ARG A 242 8.90 0.95 -13.41
C ARG A 242 8.90 0.89 -14.93
N GLU A 243 8.41 -0.21 -15.50
CA GLU A 243 8.39 -0.40 -16.95
C GLU A 243 7.42 0.56 -17.65
N GLU A 244 6.21 0.72 -17.11
CA GLU A 244 5.19 1.65 -17.62
C GLU A 244 5.71 3.09 -17.61
N ILE A 245 6.29 3.52 -16.48
CA ILE A 245 6.84 4.87 -16.33
C ILE A 245 8.06 5.07 -17.24
N GLN A 246 8.92 4.06 -17.40
CA GLN A 246 10.05 4.14 -18.33
C GLN A 246 9.56 4.31 -19.78
N GLN A 247 8.48 3.63 -20.18
CA GLN A 247 7.87 3.81 -21.49
C GLN A 247 7.28 5.21 -21.67
N ASP A 248 6.60 5.74 -20.64
CA ASP A 248 6.06 7.11 -20.66
C ASP A 248 7.16 8.16 -20.80
N LEU A 249 8.25 8.01 -20.05
CA LEU A 249 9.44 8.86 -20.18
C LEU A 249 10.04 8.77 -21.60
N GLY A 250 10.12 7.56 -22.16
CA GLY A 250 10.60 7.34 -23.53
C GLY A 250 9.73 8.02 -24.59
N ARG A 251 8.39 7.97 -24.46
CA ARG A 251 7.45 8.69 -25.34
C ARG A 251 7.64 10.21 -25.31
N LEU A 252 8.14 10.74 -24.19
CA LEU A 252 8.48 12.16 -24.02
C LEU A 252 9.92 12.49 -24.50
N GLY A 253 10.67 11.52 -25.03
CA GLY A 253 12.06 11.72 -25.45
C GLY A 253 13.02 11.96 -24.28
N LEU A 254 12.72 11.36 -23.12
CA LEU A 254 13.50 11.48 -21.89
C LEU A 254 14.20 10.16 -21.56
N THR A 255 15.46 10.25 -21.13
CA THR A 255 16.28 9.12 -20.69
C THR A 255 16.96 9.43 -19.35
N PRO A 256 16.19 9.76 -18.29
CA PRO A 256 16.76 10.03 -16.97
C PRO A 256 17.34 8.76 -16.36
N GLU A 257 18.18 8.93 -15.34
CA GLU A 257 18.44 7.85 -14.39
C GLU A 257 17.12 7.48 -13.69
N ILE A 258 16.78 6.19 -13.63
CA ILE A 258 15.57 5.69 -12.97
C ILE A 258 15.97 4.87 -11.77
N VAL A 259 15.49 5.28 -10.59
CA VAL A 259 15.62 4.53 -9.34
C VAL A 259 14.25 4.23 -8.78
N THR A 260 14.08 3.05 -8.18
CA THR A 260 12.87 2.65 -7.45
C THR A 260 13.18 2.56 -5.97
N LEU A 261 12.15 2.66 -5.14
CA LEU A 261 12.20 2.36 -3.71
C LEU A 261 11.74 0.94 -3.40
#